data_AF-A0A1D2J6T1-F1
#
_entry.id   AF-A0A1D2J6T1-F1
#
_cell.length_a   1.000
_cell.length_b   1.000
_cell.length_c   1.000
_cell.angle_alpha   90.00
_cell.angle_beta   90.00
_cell.angle_gamma   90.00
#
_symmetry.space_group_name_H-M   'P 1'
#
loop_
_entity.id
_entity.type
_entity.pdbx_description
1 polymer ?
#
loop_
_entity_poly.entity_id
_entity_poly.type
_entity_poly.pdbx_seq_one_letter_code
_entity_poly.pdbx_strand_id
1 'polypeptide(L)'
;MYFTPSRTITYLRSLIDPQNEILLPENRSKLLLALIPDFLTIYPCSEILQSHFPELQTTEQQCQQQQNNQRQPPPFLLGAQDCFWKPLGPYTGEISPSCLKDLNVSLVELGHAERRDIFHETDEQVGRKADAVSVQGMIPLVCVGEVSSPGSILADAVRTAVAECAVQIRAVLESVPSYAPVIFAYEPVWAIGKPVPAGVEHVAGVVEGIRRVVRGSGREGDVRVLIQKNSHEPSFFNNRALARLKLQHWEGAEHDARIAVDLFGPKNPASIKSSYYLSQALLELQRPAEAHDIASAAYKASLETRNPNAEPLSRVILRAKQSIWAAKETARLRNQNETLKRLEDLLQADLDKELSELRARLAAGEIGQIGFKEDEKELLDDGQRRLDVVRDVFASSMGEESMKERVVPDYLIDSITFEIMHDPVVTPSGHSFERTSILKHMQHSPIDPITRTPMTISDLRPNFALKAACNDFLAQNGWAVDW
;
A
#
# COMPACT_ATOMS: atom_id res chain seq x y z
N MET A 1 -0.39 2.68 28.04
CA MET A 1 -1.60 2.04 28.63
C MET A 1 -2.84 2.31 27.75
N TYR A 2 -3.08 1.51 26.70
CA TYR A 2 -4.05 1.84 25.64
C TYR A 2 -5.26 0.91 25.51
N PHE A 3 -5.13 -0.34 25.94
CA PHE A 3 -6.13 -1.38 25.70
C PHE A 3 -6.83 -1.75 27.01
N THR A 4 -8.14 -2.00 26.93
CA THR A 4 -8.88 -2.67 28.00
C THR A 4 -8.54 -4.16 27.99
N PRO A 5 -8.76 -4.89 29.11
CA PRO A 5 -8.48 -6.33 29.16
C PRO A 5 -9.12 -7.13 28.02
N SER A 6 -10.41 -6.91 27.75
CA SER A 6 -11.11 -7.60 26.66
C SER A 6 -10.48 -7.32 25.29
N ARG A 7 -10.05 -6.09 25.04
CA ARG A 7 -9.40 -5.72 23.77
C ARG A 7 -8.04 -6.39 23.62
N THR A 8 -7.25 -6.47 24.69
CA THR A 8 -5.95 -7.18 24.68
C THR A 8 -6.12 -8.66 24.36
N ILE A 9 -7.12 -9.31 24.95
CA ILE A 9 -7.42 -10.73 24.69
C ILE A 9 -7.87 -10.96 23.26
N THR A 10 -8.81 -10.15 22.75
CA THR A 10 -9.24 -10.24 21.35
C THR A 10 -8.08 -10.01 20.40
N TYR A 11 -7.22 -9.03 20.68
CA TYR A 11 -6.06 -8.71 19.86
C TYR A 11 -5.06 -9.89 19.81
N LEU A 12 -4.70 -10.46 20.96
CA LEU A 12 -3.83 -11.63 21.01
C LEU A 12 -4.42 -12.80 20.21
N ARG A 13 -5.72 -13.08 20.36
CA ARG A 13 -6.41 -14.13 19.59
C ARG A 13 -6.32 -13.89 18.09
N SER A 14 -6.49 -12.65 17.63
CA SER A 14 -6.32 -12.31 16.22
C SER A 14 -4.87 -12.50 15.73
N LEU A 15 -3.87 -12.20 16.56
CA LEU A 15 -2.46 -12.40 16.20
C LEU A 15 -2.10 -13.87 16.00
N ILE A 16 -2.68 -14.76 16.80
CA ILE A 16 -2.39 -16.19 16.77
C ILE A 16 -3.35 -17.00 15.91
N ASP A 17 -4.43 -16.40 15.40
CA ASP A 17 -5.37 -17.05 14.50
C ASP A 17 -4.69 -17.36 13.17
N PRO A 18 -4.58 -18.65 12.77
CA PRO A 18 -3.97 -19.04 11.50
C PRO A 18 -4.63 -18.40 10.28
N GLN A 19 -5.93 -18.06 10.35
CA GLN A 19 -6.67 -17.45 9.24
C GLN A 19 -6.19 -16.04 8.92
N ASN A 20 -5.53 -15.36 9.88
CA ASN A 20 -5.00 -14.01 9.66
C ASN A 20 -3.60 -14.01 9.05
N GLU A 21 -2.96 -15.17 8.89
CA GLU A 21 -1.65 -15.34 8.24
C GLU A 21 -0.53 -14.47 8.86
N ILE A 22 -0.64 -14.12 10.14
CA ILE A 22 0.33 -13.29 10.87
C ILE A 22 1.51 -14.15 11.36
N LEU A 23 1.21 -15.29 11.98
CA LEU A 23 2.19 -16.25 12.48
C LEU A 23 2.28 -17.45 11.55
N LEU A 24 3.23 -17.40 10.62
CA LEU A 24 3.50 -18.49 9.68
C LEU A 24 4.65 -19.37 10.21
N PRO A 25 4.47 -20.70 10.29
CA PRO A 25 5.51 -21.62 10.78
C PRO A 25 6.85 -21.49 10.03
N GLU A 26 6.82 -21.25 8.71
CA GLU A 26 8.04 -21.04 7.91
C GLU A 26 8.85 -19.78 8.28
N ASN A 27 8.23 -18.82 8.95
CA ASN A 27 8.87 -17.57 9.36
C ASN A 27 9.52 -17.68 10.75
N ARG A 28 9.25 -18.75 11.49
CA ARG A 28 9.66 -18.94 12.89
C ARG A 28 11.16 -18.81 13.13
N SER A 29 12.00 -19.19 12.17
CA SER A 29 13.46 -19.06 12.27
C SER A 29 14.00 -17.69 11.82
N LYS A 30 13.15 -16.82 11.25
CA LYS A 30 13.53 -15.53 10.62
C LYS A 30 12.92 -14.34 11.34
N LEU A 31 11.72 -14.49 11.88
CA LEU A 31 10.92 -13.46 12.50
C LEU A 31 10.25 -14.04 13.74
N LEU A 32 10.37 -13.31 14.85
CA LEU A 32 9.75 -13.67 16.12
C LEU A 32 8.88 -12.49 16.57
N LEU A 33 7.63 -12.78 16.94
CA LEU A 33 6.68 -11.78 17.42
C LEU A 33 6.63 -11.81 18.94
N ALA A 34 6.49 -10.62 19.53
CA ALA A 34 6.28 -10.44 20.95
C ALA A 34 5.05 -9.54 21.19
N LEU A 35 4.23 -9.88 22.19
CA LEU A 35 3.23 -8.97 22.75
C LEU A 35 3.70 -8.51 24.12
N ILE A 36 3.74 -7.19 24.35
CA ILE A 36 4.09 -6.58 25.63
C ILE A 36 2.83 -5.88 26.20
N PRO A 37 1.89 -6.64 26.81
CA PRO A 37 0.65 -6.08 27.32
C PRO A 37 0.85 -5.34 28.66
N ASP A 38 -0.21 -4.73 29.18
CA ASP A 38 -0.19 -4.20 30.55
C ASP A 38 -0.20 -5.36 31.57
N PHE A 39 0.25 -5.10 32.80
CA PHE A 39 0.42 -6.14 33.82
C PHE A 39 -0.84 -6.97 34.10
N LEU A 40 -2.02 -6.34 34.04
CA LEU A 40 -3.29 -7.00 34.38
C LEU A 40 -3.68 -8.09 33.38
N THR A 41 -3.13 -8.02 32.16
CA THR A 41 -3.48 -8.95 31.08
C THR A 41 -2.37 -9.97 30.78
N ILE A 42 -1.23 -9.92 31.46
CA ILE A 42 -0.15 -10.91 31.32
C ILE A 42 -0.65 -12.32 31.63
N TYR A 43 -1.33 -12.53 32.77
CA TYR A 43 -1.86 -13.84 33.16
C TYR A 43 -2.80 -14.44 32.08
N PRO A 44 -3.90 -13.77 31.67
CA PRO A 44 -4.79 -14.35 30.66
C PRO A 44 -4.13 -14.47 29.28
N CYS A 45 -3.16 -13.61 28.93
CA CYS A 45 -2.36 -13.79 27.72
C CYS A 45 -1.49 -15.06 27.79
N SER A 46 -0.86 -15.31 28.94
CA SER A 46 -0.06 -16.52 29.17
C SER A 46 -0.90 -17.78 29.04
N GLU A 47 -2.07 -17.82 29.68
CA GLU A 47 -3.02 -18.96 29.59
C GLU A 47 -3.46 -19.24 28.14
N ILE A 48 -3.74 -18.19 27.36
CA ILE A 48 -4.11 -18.33 25.94
C ILE A 48 -2.94 -18.86 25.11
N LEU A 49 -1.73 -18.34 25.32
CA LEU A 49 -0.55 -18.81 24.59
C LEU A 49 -0.21 -20.25 24.94
N GLN A 50 -0.29 -20.64 26.21
CA GLN A 50 -0.02 -22.01 26.64
C GLN A 50 -1.05 -23.00 26.12
N SER A 51 -2.34 -22.61 26.09
CA SER A 51 -3.40 -23.46 25.52
C SER A 51 -3.33 -23.57 23.99
N HIS A 52 -2.92 -22.51 23.30
CA HIS A 52 -2.80 -22.50 21.84
C HIS A 52 -1.50 -23.17 21.35
N PHE A 53 -0.41 -23.05 22.11
CA PHE A 53 0.90 -23.65 21.80
C PHE A 53 1.35 -24.58 22.93
N PRO A 54 0.96 -25.88 22.90
CA PRO A 54 1.31 -26.85 23.94
C PRO A 54 2.82 -27.00 24.18
N GLU A 55 3.63 -26.75 23.16
CA GLU A 55 5.10 -26.70 23.24
C GLU A 55 5.65 -25.63 24.22
N LEU A 56 4.84 -24.63 24.58
CA LEU A 56 5.19 -23.64 25.61
C LEU A 56 4.98 -24.16 27.05
N GLN A 57 4.26 -25.27 27.24
CA GLN A 57 4.00 -25.88 28.56
C GLN A 57 5.16 -26.76 29.06
N THR A 58 6.25 -26.87 28.28
CA THR A 58 7.34 -27.82 28.55
C THR A 58 8.07 -27.48 29.86
N THR A 59 7.80 -28.24 30.92
CA THR A 59 8.52 -28.17 32.22
C THR A 59 10.02 -28.46 32.11
N GLU A 60 10.81 -27.95 33.05
CA GLU A 60 12.27 -28.15 33.15
C GLU A 60 12.69 -29.64 33.07
N GLN A 61 11.85 -30.57 33.52
CA GLN A 61 12.10 -32.01 33.45
C GLN A 61 12.07 -32.59 32.01
N GLN A 62 11.28 -32.03 31.10
CA GLN A 62 11.25 -32.42 29.69
C GLN A 62 12.41 -31.79 28.90
N CYS A 63 12.95 -30.67 29.36
CA CYS A 63 14.08 -29.97 28.73
C CYS A 63 15.39 -30.77 28.81
N GLN A 64 15.57 -31.60 29.85
CA GLN A 64 16.76 -32.45 29.99
C GLN A 64 16.78 -33.62 28.99
N GLN A 65 15.63 -34.07 28.48
CA GLN A 65 15.54 -35.15 27.49
C GLN A 65 15.66 -34.66 26.03
N GLN A 66 15.48 -33.37 25.76
CA GLN A 66 15.51 -32.77 24.42
C GLN A 66 16.87 -32.23 23.99
N GLN A 67 17.95 -32.48 24.73
CA GLN A 67 19.29 -31.91 24.47
C GLN A 67 19.92 -32.32 23.11
N ASN A 68 19.31 -33.22 22.34
CA ASN A 68 19.83 -33.69 21.05
C ASN A 68 19.14 -33.12 19.78
N ASN A 69 18.07 -32.33 19.90
CA ASN A 69 17.43 -31.68 18.75
C ASN A 69 17.57 -30.15 18.83
N GLN A 70 17.92 -29.52 17.70
CA GLN A 70 17.97 -28.05 17.58
C GLN A 70 16.66 -27.44 18.09
N ARG A 71 16.74 -26.74 19.23
CA ARG A 71 15.57 -26.13 19.89
C ARG A 71 15.00 -25.06 18.97
N GLN A 72 13.83 -25.28 18.41
CA GLN A 72 13.15 -24.25 17.62
C GLN A 72 12.79 -23.07 18.52
N PRO A 73 12.92 -21.81 18.05
CA PRO A 73 12.53 -20.64 18.83
C PRO A 73 11.04 -20.72 19.16
N PRO A 74 10.55 -20.14 20.27
CA PRO A 74 9.11 -20.18 20.58
C PRO A 74 8.27 -19.57 19.45
N PRO A 75 7.00 -19.97 19.29
CA PRO A 75 6.15 -19.45 18.21
C PRO A 75 5.74 -17.99 18.46
N PHE A 76 5.72 -17.58 19.72
CA PHE A 76 5.32 -16.25 20.16
C PHE A 76 5.95 -15.93 21.52
N LEU A 77 6.35 -14.68 21.74
CA LEU A 77 6.89 -14.20 23.02
C LEU A 77 5.86 -13.37 23.78
N LEU A 78 5.80 -13.55 25.09
CA LEU A 78 5.08 -12.67 26.00
C LEU A 78 6.08 -11.76 26.73
N GLY A 79 5.79 -10.47 26.79
CA GLY A 79 6.60 -9.47 27.46
C GLY A 79 5.90 -8.79 28.64
N ALA A 80 6.62 -7.93 29.35
CA ALA A 80 6.08 -7.00 30.33
C ALA A 80 6.66 -5.59 30.13
N GLN A 81 5.91 -4.55 30.49
CA GLN A 81 6.27 -3.14 30.22
C GLN A 81 7.25 -2.54 31.24
N ASP A 82 7.43 -3.18 32.39
CA ASP A 82 8.39 -2.80 33.43
C ASP A 82 8.57 -3.97 34.42
N CYS A 83 9.56 -3.89 35.30
CA CYS A 83 9.62 -4.67 36.53
C CYS A 83 10.44 -3.94 37.60
N PHE A 84 10.39 -4.44 38.83
CA PHE A 84 11.25 -3.95 39.90
C PHE A 84 12.62 -4.65 39.89
N TRP A 85 13.61 -4.05 40.53
CA TRP A 85 14.98 -4.58 40.61
C TRP A 85 15.19 -5.54 41.80
N LYS A 86 14.14 -5.90 42.54
CA LYS A 86 14.19 -6.90 43.60
C LYS A 86 13.19 -8.02 43.31
N PRO A 87 13.56 -9.29 43.59
CA PRO A 87 12.67 -10.43 43.33
C PRO A 87 11.44 -10.42 44.25
N LEU A 88 11.57 -10.08 45.51
CA LEU A 88 10.46 -10.01 46.48
C LEU A 88 10.76 -8.97 47.55
N GLY A 89 9.74 -8.39 48.16
CA GLY A 89 9.89 -7.49 49.31
C GLY A 89 8.73 -6.51 49.48
N PRO A 90 8.84 -5.58 50.45
CA PRO A 90 7.79 -4.61 50.77
C PRO A 90 7.78 -3.43 49.80
N TYR A 91 7.53 -3.71 48.52
CA TYR A 91 7.55 -2.73 47.42
C TYR A 91 6.13 -2.59 46.84
N THR A 92 5.27 -1.87 47.56
CA THR A 92 3.86 -1.71 47.19
C THR A 92 3.72 -1.10 45.80
N GLY A 93 2.94 -1.76 44.93
CA GLY A 93 2.67 -1.30 43.56
C GLY A 93 3.69 -1.76 42.51
N GLU A 94 4.81 -2.32 42.94
CA GLU A 94 5.86 -2.82 42.05
C GLU A 94 5.60 -4.27 41.60
N ILE A 95 6.08 -4.62 40.41
CA ILE A 95 5.95 -5.98 39.85
C ILE A 95 7.27 -6.71 39.93
N SER A 96 7.25 -7.88 40.56
CA SER A 96 8.41 -8.74 40.72
C SER A 96 8.81 -9.42 39.40
N PRO A 97 10.11 -9.45 39.06
CA PRO A 97 10.60 -10.20 37.91
C PRO A 97 10.43 -11.72 38.09
N SER A 98 10.42 -12.26 39.32
CA SER A 98 10.15 -13.69 39.54
C SER A 98 8.69 -14.02 39.26
N CYS A 99 7.75 -13.14 39.63
CA CYS A 99 6.33 -13.33 39.28
C CYS A 99 6.12 -13.29 37.76
N LEU A 100 6.84 -12.43 37.04
CA LEU A 100 6.77 -12.39 35.57
C LEU A 100 7.30 -13.70 34.96
N LYS A 101 8.39 -14.23 35.50
CA LYS A 101 8.95 -15.52 35.07
C LYS A 101 7.95 -16.67 35.25
N ASP A 102 7.24 -16.71 36.37
CA ASP A 102 6.21 -17.71 36.66
C ASP A 102 5.02 -17.64 35.69
N LEU A 103 4.81 -16.49 35.04
CA LEU A 103 3.79 -16.28 34.00
C LEU A 103 4.32 -16.52 32.58
N ASN A 104 5.48 -17.16 32.41
CA ASN A 104 6.13 -17.43 31.13
C ASN A 104 6.48 -16.16 30.33
N VAL A 105 6.66 -15.02 31.00
CA VAL A 105 7.22 -13.83 30.37
C VAL A 105 8.65 -14.13 29.93
N SER A 106 8.97 -13.74 28.69
CA SER A 106 10.25 -14.01 28.05
C SER A 106 11.15 -12.79 27.96
N LEU A 107 10.55 -11.58 27.96
CA LEU A 107 11.28 -10.32 27.91
C LEU A 107 10.59 -9.22 28.71
N VAL A 108 11.35 -8.24 29.18
CA VAL A 108 10.81 -7.10 29.93
C VAL A 108 11.36 -5.81 29.35
N GLU A 109 10.46 -4.93 28.92
CA GLU A 109 10.77 -3.58 28.49
C GLU A 109 11.18 -2.71 29.68
N LEU A 110 12.27 -1.97 29.56
CA LEU A 110 12.88 -1.19 30.63
C LEU A 110 13.40 0.15 30.11
N GLY A 111 13.31 1.21 30.91
CA GLY A 111 13.89 2.50 30.54
C GLY A 111 13.17 3.18 29.38
N HIS A 112 11.89 2.86 29.13
CA HIS A 112 11.08 3.52 28.11
C HIS A 112 11.07 5.05 28.33
N ALA A 113 11.06 5.83 27.23
CA ALA A 113 11.16 7.29 27.30
C ALA A 113 10.09 7.91 28.22
N GLU A 114 8.86 7.39 28.19
CA GLU A 114 7.76 7.83 29.08
C GLU A 114 8.10 7.63 30.57
N ARG A 115 8.79 6.53 30.93
CA ARG A 115 9.17 6.28 32.32
C ARG A 115 10.29 7.19 32.79
N ARG A 116 11.26 7.45 31.91
CA ARG A 116 12.35 8.39 32.17
C ARG A 116 11.84 9.82 32.32
N ASP A 117 10.86 10.22 31.52
CA ASP A 117 10.26 11.55 31.58
C ASP A 117 9.32 11.72 32.78
N ILE A 118 8.34 10.85 32.93
CA ILE A 118 7.25 10.99 33.92
C ILE A 118 7.69 10.56 35.33
N PHE A 119 8.43 9.45 35.43
CA PHE A 119 8.82 8.85 36.71
C PHE A 119 10.29 9.07 37.05
N HIS A 120 11.02 9.82 36.22
CA HIS A 120 12.43 10.15 36.43
C HIS A 120 13.32 8.90 36.59
N GLU A 121 13.01 7.85 35.82
CA GLU A 121 13.76 6.60 35.85
C GLU A 121 15.20 6.80 35.35
N THR A 122 16.18 6.48 36.20
CA THR A 122 17.61 6.74 35.93
C THR A 122 18.30 5.56 35.26
N ASP A 123 19.44 5.80 34.61
CA ASP A 123 20.24 4.74 33.99
C ASP A 123 20.69 3.66 34.98
N GLU A 124 20.99 4.05 36.22
CA GLU A 124 21.35 3.11 37.30
C GLU A 124 20.14 2.25 37.73
N GLN A 125 18.94 2.83 37.77
CA GLN A 125 17.72 2.05 38.05
C GLN A 125 17.44 1.07 36.91
N VAL A 126 17.56 1.50 35.65
CA VAL A 126 17.40 0.64 34.48
C VAL A 126 18.42 -0.50 34.47
N GLY A 127 19.69 -0.22 34.79
CA GLY A 127 20.74 -1.25 34.89
C GLY A 127 20.40 -2.31 35.95
N ARG A 128 19.96 -1.89 37.15
CA ARG A 128 19.53 -2.81 38.22
C ARG A 128 18.29 -3.63 37.84
N LYS A 129 17.34 -3.04 37.13
CA LYS A 129 16.16 -3.77 36.62
C LYS A 129 16.60 -4.80 35.57
N ALA A 130 17.49 -4.42 34.66
CA ALA A 130 17.98 -5.31 33.60
C ALA A 130 18.74 -6.52 34.17
N ASP A 131 19.55 -6.31 35.21
CA ASP A 131 20.18 -7.41 35.96
C ASP A 131 19.11 -8.34 36.57
N ALA A 132 18.12 -7.78 37.28
CA ALA A 132 17.06 -8.56 37.90
C ALA A 132 16.24 -9.40 36.89
N VAL A 133 16.00 -8.87 35.69
CA VAL A 133 15.36 -9.61 34.57
C VAL A 133 16.26 -10.74 34.08
N SER A 134 17.55 -10.45 33.89
CA SER A 134 18.54 -11.40 33.37
C SER A 134 18.76 -12.58 34.31
N VAL A 135 18.81 -12.32 35.62
CA VAL A 135 18.95 -13.35 36.67
C VAL A 135 17.77 -14.32 36.68
N GLN A 136 16.57 -13.89 36.28
CA GLN A 136 15.38 -14.75 36.14
C GLN A 136 15.33 -15.49 34.78
N GLY A 137 16.37 -15.37 33.95
CA GLY A 137 16.43 -16.01 32.63
C GLY A 137 15.43 -15.42 31.63
N MET A 138 15.04 -14.16 31.81
CA MET A 138 14.29 -13.36 30.84
C MET A 138 15.23 -12.39 30.13
N ILE A 139 14.80 -11.84 28.99
CA ILE A 139 15.60 -10.93 28.18
C ILE A 139 15.25 -9.47 28.54
N PRO A 140 16.19 -8.65 29.05
CA PRO A 140 15.96 -7.21 29.18
C PRO A 140 15.90 -6.56 27.78
N LEU A 141 14.79 -5.88 27.50
CA LEU A 141 14.58 -5.01 26.35
C LEU A 141 14.71 -3.57 26.84
N VAL A 142 15.89 -2.96 26.68
CA VAL A 142 16.17 -1.63 27.21
C VAL A 142 16.00 -0.57 26.13
N CYS A 143 15.10 0.39 26.36
CA CYS A 143 14.95 1.55 25.51
C CYS A 143 16.07 2.57 25.78
N VAL A 144 16.70 3.04 24.69
CA VAL A 144 17.81 4.00 24.70
C VAL A 144 17.60 5.05 23.63
N GLY A 145 18.02 6.28 23.91
CA GLY A 145 17.69 7.40 23.07
C GLY A 145 18.30 8.71 23.55
N GLU A 146 18.68 9.57 22.61
CA GLU A 146 19.12 10.92 22.90
C GLU A 146 17.95 11.85 23.16
N VAL A 147 18.11 12.72 24.16
CA VAL A 147 17.12 13.76 24.52
C VAL A 147 17.39 15.04 23.74
N SER A 148 18.66 15.30 23.43
CA SER A 148 19.06 16.49 22.68
C SER A 148 18.45 16.52 21.28
N SER A 149 17.88 17.66 20.91
CA SER A 149 17.42 17.89 19.53
C SER A 149 18.63 17.96 18.58
N PRO A 150 18.57 17.36 17.39
CA PRO A 150 19.69 17.32 16.46
C PRO A 150 20.00 18.72 15.92
N GLY A 151 21.29 19.04 15.82
CA GLY A 151 21.76 20.25 15.13
C GLY A 151 21.61 20.17 13.61
N SER A 152 21.98 21.24 12.90
CA SER A 152 21.85 21.32 11.43
C SER A 152 22.79 20.40 10.65
N ILE A 153 23.86 19.91 11.29
CA ILE A 153 24.87 19.05 10.67
C ILE A 153 24.62 17.60 11.11
N LEU A 154 24.21 16.75 10.17
CA LEU A 154 23.87 15.34 10.43
C LEU A 154 24.99 14.58 11.15
N ALA A 155 26.25 14.80 10.75
CA ALA A 155 27.39 14.10 11.35
C ALA A 155 27.60 14.46 12.83
N ASP A 156 27.36 15.71 13.22
CA ASP A 156 27.42 16.15 14.63
C ASP A 156 26.23 15.59 15.40
N ALA A 157 25.02 15.66 14.81
CA ALA A 157 23.81 15.13 15.42
C ALA A 157 23.94 13.64 15.77
N VAL A 158 24.42 12.82 14.82
CA VAL A 158 24.65 11.39 15.03
C VAL A 158 25.71 11.16 16.10
N ARG A 159 26.82 11.91 16.10
CA ARG A 159 27.87 11.77 17.12
C ARG A 159 27.35 12.04 18.53
N THR A 160 26.61 13.13 18.71
CA THR A 160 26.01 13.48 20.00
C THR A 160 25.01 12.43 20.45
N ALA A 161 24.13 11.98 19.55
CA ALA A 161 23.14 10.96 19.85
C ALA A 161 23.78 9.63 20.29
N VAL A 162 24.83 9.19 19.59
CA VAL A 162 25.60 7.99 19.96
C VAL A 162 26.28 8.17 21.32
N ALA A 163 26.81 9.35 21.63
CA ALA A 163 27.45 9.61 22.92
C ALA A 163 26.46 9.52 24.09
N GLU A 164 25.26 10.09 23.95
CA GLU A 164 24.19 9.99 24.95
C GLU A 164 23.72 8.55 25.11
N CYS A 165 23.40 7.86 24.01
CA CYS A 165 23.00 6.45 24.05
C CYS A 165 24.09 5.57 24.68
N ALA A 166 25.37 5.87 24.46
CA ALA A 166 26.47 5.10 25.02
C ALA A 166 26.53 5.14 26.55
N VAL A 167 26.10 6.24 27.19
CA VAL A 167 26.01 6.31 28.66
C VAL A 167 24.95 5.35 29.17
N GLN A 168 23.76 5.39 28.56
CA GLN A 168 22.63 4.54 28.92
C GLN A 168 22.94 3.05 28.71
N ILE A 169 23.57 2.72 27.57
CA ILE A 169 23.98 1.35 27.23
C ILE A 169 25.02 0.82 28.21
N ARG A 170 26.05 1.61 28.56
CA ARG A 170 27.11 1.15 29.48
C ARG A 170 26.57 0.84 30.87
N ALA A 171 25.68 1.68 31.41
CA ALA A 171 25.06 1.43 32.72
C ALA A 171 24.35 0.06 32.79
N VAL A 172 23.69 -0.34 31.70
CA VAL A 172 23.05 -1.66 31.58
C VAL A 172 24.07 -2.78 31.43
N LEU A 173 25.03 -2.62 30.51
CA LEU A 173 26.03 -3.64 30.22
C LEU A 173 26.99 -3.88 31.39
N GLU A 174 27.21 -2.91 32.27
CA GLU A 174 27.98 -3.08 33.50
C GLU A 174 27.20 -3.85 34.58
N SER A 175 25.87 -3.78 34.55
CA SER A 175 24.99 -4.43 35.53
C SER A 175 24.67 -5.89 35.16
N VAL A 176 24.43 -6.17 33.87
CA VAL A 176 23.97 -7.49 33.40
C VAL A 176 25.11 -8.51 33.28
N PRO A 177 24.96 -9.79 33.66
CA PRO A 177 26.00 -10.81 33.48
C PRO A 177 26.45 -10.99 32.02
N SER A 178 27.75 -11.09 31.75
CA SER A 178 28.35 -11.02 30.39
C SER A 178 27.79 -12.00 29.35
N TYR A 179 27.30 -13.16 29.80
CA TYR A 179 26.69 -14.20 28.96
C TYR A 179 25.20 -13.98 28.68
N ALA A 180 24.52 -13.12 29.44
CA ALA A 180 23.09 -12.92 29.31
C ALA A 180 22.76 -12.06 28.08
N PRO A 181 21.71 -12.44 27.31
CA PRO A 181 21.29 -11.67 26.14
C PRO A 181 20.65 -10.34 26.56
N VAL A 182 20.81 -9.31 25.74
CA VAL A 182 20.19 -7.98 25.96
C VAL A 182 19.68 -7.43 24.63
N ILE A 183 18.51 -6.81 24.64
CA ILE A 183 18.00 -6.09 23.47
C ILE A 183 18.01 -4.61 23.79
N PHE A 184 18.57 -3.78 22.90
CA PHE A 184 18.46 -2.33 22.97
C PHE A 184 17.44 -1.86 21.93
N ALA A 185 16.39 -1.16 22.36
CA ALA A 185 15.45 -0.49 21.46
C ALA A 185 15.88 0.98 21.34
N TYR A 186 16.35 1.37 20.16
CA TYR A 186 16.73 2.76 19.92
C TYR A 186 15.50 3.62 19.59
N GLU A 187 15.37 4.74 20.30
CA GLU A 187 14.30 5.71 20.19
C GLU A 187 14.85 7.15 20.21
N PRO A 188 14.79 7.92 19.11
CA PRO A 188 15.14 9.33 19.16
C PRO A 188 14.06 10.09 19.94
N VAL A 189 14.32 10.38 21.23
CA VAL A 189 13.30 10.91 22.17
C VAL A 189 12.71 12.23 21.66
N TRP A 190 13.53 13.08 21.03
CA TRP A 190 13.11 14.36 20.45
C TRP A 190 12.09 14.22 19.29
N ALA A 191 12.00 13.06 18.65
CA ALA A 191 11.11 12.79 17.52
C ALA A 191 9.83 12.03 17.91
N ILE A 192 9.71 11.57 19.17
CA ILE A 192 8.53 10.83 19.63
C ILE A 192 7.29 11.73 19.58
N GLY A 193 6.23 11.25 18.93
CA GLY A 193 4.96 11.98 18.78
C GLY A 193 5.04 13.25 17.91
N LYS A 194 6.16 13.49 17.22
CA LYS A 194 6.29 14.63 16.30
C LYS A 194 5.77 14.29 14.89
N PRO A 195 5.28 15.28 14.12
CA PRO A 195 4.81 15.06 12.74
C PRO A 195 5.94 14.63 11.79
N VAL A 196 7.18 15.00 12.11
CA VAL A 196 8.36 14.67 11.32
C VAL A 196 9.17 13.63 12.10
N PRO A 197 9.33 12.41 11.58
CA PRO A 197 10.15 11.38 12.20
C PRO A 197 11.64 11.73 12.11
N ALA A 198 12.47 11.02 12.86
CA ALA A 198 13.90 11.04 12.61
C ALA A 198 14.21 10.47 11.21
N GLY A 199 15.10 11.14 10.47
CA GLY A 199 15.53 10.68 9.15
C GLY A 199 16.18 9.30 9.20
N VAL A 200 16.00 8.50 8.15
CA VAL A 200 16.54 7.13 8.08
C VAL A 200 18.07 7.13 8.22
N GLU A 201 18.74 8.14 7.67
CA GLU A 201 20.19 8.32 7.77
C GLU A 201 20.65 8.58 9.21
N HIS A 202 19.87 9.35 9.98
CA HIS A 202 20.14 9.59 11.41
C HIS A 202 20.00 8.30 12.19
N VAL A 203 18.87 7.60 12.04
CA VAL A 203 18.60 6.34 12.74
C VAL A 203 19.66 5.29 12.41
N ALA A 204 20.00 5.12 11.13
CA ALA A 204 21.03 4.19 10.69
C ALA A 204 22.41 4.52 11.28
N GLY A 205 22.78 5.81 11.28
CA GLY A 205 24.03 6.29 11.86
C GLY A 205 24.13 6.02 13.36
N VAL A 206 23.06 6.29 14.11
CA VAL A 206 23.03 6.08 15.56
C VAL A 206 23.01 4.60 15.91
N VAL A 207 22.20 3.78 15.23
CA VAL A 207 22.16 2.32 15.42
C VAL A 207 23.52 1.68 15.13
N GLU A 208 24.22 2.13 14.09
CA GLU A 208 25.60 1.67 13.81
C GLU A 208 26.57 2.10 14.92
N GLY A 209 26.45 3.31 15.44
CA GLY A 209 27.21 3.77 16.60
C GLY A 209 26.94 2.93 17.86
N ILE A 210 25.67 2.65 18.16
CA ILE A 210 25.25 1.77 19.25
C ILE A 210 25.88 0.38 19.09
N ARG A 211 25.81 -0.21 17.89
CA ARG A 211 26.45 -1.51 17.62
C ARG A 211 27.95 -1.50 17.89
N ARG A 212 28.65 -0.40 17.60
CA ARG A 212 30.08 -0.26 17.92
C ARG A 212 30.33 -0.17 19.42
N VAL A 213 29.50 0.58 20.15
CA VAL A 213 29.57 0.65 21.63
C VAL A 213 29.40 -0.74 22.23
N VAL A 214 28.38 -1.48 21.78
CA VAL A 214 28.12 -2.85 22.24
C VAL A 214 29.28 -3.78 21.91
N ARG A 215 29.80 -3.78 20.67
CA ARG A 215 30.97 -4.61 20.29
C ARG A 215 32.20 -4.30 21.13
N GLY A 216 32.40 -3.03 21.48
CA GLY A 216 33.50 -2.59 22.36
C GLY A 216 33.43 -3.15 23.78
N SER A 217 32.28 -3.64 24.24
CA SER A 217 32.13 -4.24 25.57
C SER A 217 32.72 -5.66 25.68
N GLY A 218 32.97 -6.34 24.56
CA GLY A 218 33.58 -7.69 24.55
C GLY A 218 32.71 -8.80 25.16
N ARG A 219 31.40 -8.58 25.29
CA ARG A 219 30.48 -9.53 25.92
C ARG A 219 30.16 -10.73 25.02
N GLU A 220 29.93 -11.87 25.65
CA GLU A 220 29.59 -13.14 24.99
C GLU A 220 28.09 -13.25 24.67
N GLY A 221 27.24 -12.66 25.51
CA GLY A 221 25.79 -12.69 25.38
C GLY A 221 25.29 -12.00 24.11
N ASP A 222 24.22 -12.55 23.55
CA ASP A 222 23.63 -12.08 22.30
C ASP A 222 23.00 -10.69 22.48
N VAL A 223 23.47 -9.71 21.68
CA VAL A 223 22.89 -8.36 21.69
C VAL A 223 22.16 -8.08 20.38
N ARG A 224 20.95 -7.54 20.48
CA ARG A 224 20.15 -7.08 19.35
C ARG A 224 19.82 -5.60 19.51
N VAL A 225 19.80 -4.87 18.39
CA VAL A 225 19.40 -3.47 18.37
C VAL A 225 18.15 -3.35 17.52
N LEU A 226 17.04 -2.98 18.15
CA LEU A 226 15.74 -2.74 17.51
C LEU A 226 15.53 -1.23 17.34
N ILE A 227 14.59 -0.88 16.47
CA ILE A 227 14.12 0.50 16.30
C ILE A 227 12.65 0.51 16.72
N GLN A 228 12.27 1.34 17.69
CA GLN A 228 10.88 1.45 18.10
C GLN A 228 10.09 2.22 17.03
N LYS A 229 8.96 1.65 16.63
CA LYS A 229 8.24 2.06 15.41
C LYS A 229 7.10 3.03 15.74
N ASN A 230 7.11 4.21 15.14
CA ASN A 230 5.96 5.13 15.17
C ASN A 230 4.83 4.58 14.28
N SER A 231 3.65 4.31 14.84
CA SER A 231 2.49 3.78 14.11
C SER A 231 1.85 4.76 13.12
N HIS A 232 2.19 6.05 13.20
CA HIS A 232 1.72 7.11 12.28
C HIS A 232 2.71 7.44 11.17
N GLU A 233 3.77 6.64 11.03
CA GLU A 233 4.79 6.87 10.03
C GLU A 233 4.30 6.45 8.63
N PRO A 234 4.16 7.38 7.67
CA PRO A 234 3.53 7.11 6.38
C PRO A 234 4.33 6.11 5.52
N SER A 235 5.65 6.04 5.69
CA SER A 235 6.52 5.16 4.89
C SER A 235 6.17 3.67 5.05
N PHE A 236 5.59 3.25 6.17
CA PHE A 236 5.18 1.87 6.38
C PHE A 236 3.99 1.47 5.53
N PHE A 237 2.97 2.33 5.50
CA PHE A 237 1.80 2.13 4.65
C PHE A 237 2.20 2.18 3.18
N ASN A 238 3.08 3.11 2.80
CA ASN A 238 3.60 3.18 1.43
C ASN A 238 4.38 1.91 1.03
N ASN A 239 5.25 1.39 1.91
CA ASN A 239 6.01 0.16 1.62
C ASN A 239 5.12 -1.08 1.58
N ARG A 240 4.12 -1.17 2.47
CA ARG A 240 3.14 -2.25 2.49
C ARG A 240 2.22 -2.20 1.28
N ALA A 241 1.80 -1.01 0.85
CA ALA A 241 1.06 -0.80 -0.39
C ALA A 241 1.85 -1.31 -1.60
N LEU A 242 3.14 -0.98 -1.70
CA LEU A 242 3.99 -1.50 -2.77
C LEU A 242 4.08 -3.03 -2.77
N ALA A 243 4.27 -3.64 -1.60
CA ALA A 243 4.32 -5.11 -1.48
C ALA A 243 2.98 -5.73 -1.93
N ARG A 244 1.85 -5.17 -1.48
CA ARG A 244 0.50 -5.63 -1.86
C ARG A 244 0.21 -5.46 -3.34
N LEU A 245 0.67 -4.37 -3.97
CA LEU A 245 0.61 -4.19 -5.42
C LEU A 245 1.37 -5.30 -6.16
N LYS A 246 2.56 -5.67 -5.69
CA LYS A 246 3.34 -6.77 -6.29
C LYS A 246 2.69 -8.13 -6.11
N LEU A 247 1.94 -8.32 -5.03
CA LEU A 247 1.15 -9.52 -4.73
C LEU A 247 -0.25 -9.49 -5.36
N GLN A 248 -0.63 -8.44 -6.10
CA GLN A 248 -1.97 -8.25 -6.67
C GLN A 248 -3.10 -8.21 -5.62
N HIS A 249 -2.78 -7.84 -4.37
CA HIS A 249 -3.77 -7.64 -3.30
C HIS A 249 -4.29 -6.20 -3.35
N TRP A 250 -5.16 -5.91 -4.32
CA TRP A 250 -5.54 -4.54 -4.71
C TRP A 250 -6.27 -3.76 -3.62
N GLU A 251 -7.23 -4.37 -2.92
CA GLU A 251 -7.99 -3.72 -1.84
C GLU A 251 -7.08 -3.29 -0.68
N GLY A 252 -6.17 -4.19 -0.28
CA GLY A 252 -5.20 -3.86 0.77
C GLY A 252 -4.17 -2.81 0.33
N ALA A 253 -3.79 -2.80 -0.96
CA ALA A 253 -2.89 -1.80 -1.51
C ALA A 253 -3.55 -0.41 -1.56
N GLU A 254 -4.82 -0.35 -1.96
CA GLU A 254 -5.63 0.86 -1.97
C GLU A 254 -5.78 1.43 -0.55
N HIS A 255 -6.14 0.61 0.42
CA HIS A 255 -6.31 1.03 1.81
C HIS A 255 -5.02 1.64 2.39
N ASP A 256 -3.88 0.97 2.20
CA ASP A 256 -2.59 1.44 2.69
C ASP A 256 -2.13 2.71 1.98
N ALA A 257 -2.26 2.76 0.65
CA ALA A 257 -1.84 3.92 -0.12
C ALA A 257 -2.66 5.16 0.26
N ARG A 258 -3.96 4.99 0.54
CA ARG A 258 -4.84 6.07 0.99
C ARG A 258 -4.43 6.61 2.36
N ILE A 259 -4.16 5.73 3.33
CA ILE A 259 -3.63 6.12 4.63
C ILE A 259 -2.29 6.86 4.48
N ALA A 260 -1.39 6.36 3.63
CA ALA A 260 -0.11 7.03 3.39
C ALA A 260 -0.28 8.44 2.82
N VAL A 261 -1.17 8.62 1.84
CA VAL A 261 -1.49 9.95 1.26
C VAL A 261 -2.04 10.89 2.33
N ASP A 262 -2.98 10.42 3.16
CA ASP A 262 -3.59 11.22 4.22
C ASP A 262 -2.56 11.64 5.28
N LEU A 263 -1.68 10.72 5.69
CA LEU A 263 -0.64 11.00 6.68
C LEU A 263 0.47 11.91 6.13
N PHE A 264 0.85 11.80 4.86
CA PHE A 264 1.81 12.72 4.24
C PHE A 264 1.24 14.12 4.03
N GLY A 265 -0.07 14.23 3.78
CA GLY A 265 -0.79 15.46 3.49
C GLY A 265 -0.74 15.89 2.00
N PRO A 266 -1.65 16.78 1.58
CA PRO A 266 -1.95 17.05 0.15
C PRO A 266 -0.86 17.81 -0.61
N LYS A 267 0.13 18.40 0.07
CA LYS A 267 1.19 19.21 -0.55
C LYS A 267 2.59 18.63 -0.38
N ASN A 268 2.71 17.47 0.25
CA ASN A 268 4.00 16.87 0.52
C ASN A 268 4.51 16.10 -0.71
N PRO A 269 5.69 16.42 -1.28
CA PRO A 269 6.25 15.68 -2.41
C PRO A 269 6.43 14.18 -2.14
N ALA A 270 6.53 13.77 -0.87
CA ALA A 270 6.61 12.36 -0.48
C ALA A 270 5.30 11.58 -0.75
N SER A 271 4.15 12.26 -0.82
CA SER A 271 2.86 11.62 -1.13
C SER A 271 2.75 11.16 -2.59
N ILE A 272 3.56 11.70 -3.51
CA ILE A 272 3.51 11.38 -4.95
C ILE A 272 3.65 9.86 -5.21
N LYS A 273 4.54 9.18 -4.47
CA LYS A 273 4.70 7.72 -4.56
C LYS A 273 3.43 6.99 -4.11
N SER A 274 2.85 7.44 -3.00
CA SER A 274 1.62 6.86 -2.44
C SER A 274 0.44 7.07 -3.39
N SER A 275 0.31 8.26 -3.98
CA SER A 275 -0.73 8.58 -4.98
C SER A 275 -0.55 7.79 -6.28
N TYR A 276 0.68 7.50 -6.68
CA TYR A 276 0.96 6.59 -7.80
C TYR A 276 0.49 5.16 -7.47
N TYR A 277 0.80 4.64 -6.29
CA TYR A 277 0.33 3.31 -5.86
C TYR A 277 -1.18 3.24 -5.73
N LEU A 278 -1.81 4.30 -5.20
CA LEU A 278 -3.25 4.41 -5.07
C LEU A 278 -3.94 4.41 -6.45
N SER A 279 -3.45 5.21 -7.40
CA SER A 279 -4.02 5.26 -8.75
C SER A 279 -3.88 3.92 -9.50
N GLN A 280 -2.78 3.19 -9.30
CA GLN A 280 -2.63 1.82 -9.83
C GLN A 280 -3.66 0.86 -9.23
N ALA A 281 -3.79 0.82 -7.90
CA ALA A 281 -4.75 -0.06 -7.24
C ALA A 281 -6.20 0.24 -7.69
N LEU A 282 -6.54 1.52 -7.84
CA LEU A 282 -7.87 1.95 -8.29
C LEU A 282 -8.20 1.55 -9.73
N LEU A 283 -7.22 1.51 -10.63
CA LEU A 283 -7.44 1.01 -11.99
C LEU A 283 -7.83 -0.47 -11.98
N GLU A 284 -7.10 -1.30 -11.22
CA GLU A 284 -7.37 -2.73 -11.13
C GLU A 284 -8.71 -3.00 -10.43
N LEU A 285 -9.09 -2.16 -9.46
CA LEU A 285 -10.41 -2.18 -8.79
C LEU A 285 -11.56 -1.61 -9.64
N GLN A 286 -11.37 -1.37 -10.94
CA GLN A 286 -12.39 -0.85 -11.86
C GLN A 286 -12.96 0.52 -11.45
N ARG A 287 -12.13 1.39 -10.83
CA ARG A 287 -12.46 2.78 -10.46
C ARG A 287 -11.63 3.80 -11.26
N PRO A 288 -11.73 3.82 -12.61
CA PRO A 288 -10.80 4.56 -13.44
C PRO A 288 -10.96 6.08 -13.38
N ALA A 289 -12.14 6.61 -13.05
CA ALA A 289 -12.36 8.04 -12.87
C ALA A 289 -11.57 8.60 -11.68
N GLU A 290 -11.63 7.92 -10.53
CA GLU A 290 -10.87 8.31 -9.34
C GLU A 290 -9.36 8.13 -9.55
N ALA A 291 -8.96 7.03 -10.21
CA ALA A 291 -7.57 6.82 -10.58
C ALA A 291 -7.04 7.96 -11.45
N HIS A 292 -7.81 8.41 -12.45
CA HIS A 292 -7.46 9.53 -13.31
C HIS A 292 -7.26 10.82 -12.52
N ASP A 293 -8.17 11.15 -11.60
CA ASP A 293 -8.10 12.39 -10.83
C ASP A 293 -6.89 12.41 -9.89
N ILE A 294 -6.64 11.31 -9.18
CA ILE A 294 -5.49 11.16 -8.29
C ILE A 294 -4.17 11.18 -9.08
N ALA A 295 -4.10 10.46 -10.20
CA ALA A 295 -2.91 10.43 -11.04
C ALA A 295 -2.64 11.81 -11.68
N SER A 296 -3.68 12.52 -12.12
CA SER A 296 -3.55 13.87 -12.70
C SER A 296 -3.05 14.89 -11.68
N ALA A 297 -3.54 14.83 -10.44
CA ALA A 297 -3.06 15.69 -9.36
C ALA A 297 -1.60 15.39 -9.01
N ALA A 298 -1.25 14.09 -8.87
CA ALA A 298 0.11 13.65 -8.58
C ALA A 298 1.08 13.98 -9.73
N TYR A 299 0.65 13.89 -10.98
CA TYR A 299 1.46 14.22 -12.16
C TYR A 299 1.86 15.69 -12.17
N LYS A 300 0.91 16.60 -11.93
CA LYS A 300 1.20 18.05 -11.81
C LYS A 300 2.22 18.34 -10.71
N ALA A 301 2.03 17.76 -9.52
CA ALA A 301 2.97 17.89 -8.41
C ALA A 301 4.35 17.28 -8.75
N SER A 302 4.39 16.19 -9.52
CA SER A 302 5.62 15.55 -9.98
C SER A 302 6.41 16.43 -10.95
N LEU A 303 5.74 17.18 -11.83
CA LEU A 303 6.39 18.12 -12.74
C LEU A 303 7.00 19.31 -11.99
N GLU A 304 6.29 19.87 -11.02
CA GLU A 304 6.76 20.99 -10.19
C GLU A 304 8.01 20.60 -9.38
N THR A 305 8.02 19.38 -8.84
CA THR A 305 9.10 18.86 -7.99
C THR A 305 10.20 18.11 -8.75
N ARG A 306 10.11 18.01 -10.09
CA ARG A 306 11.00 17.22 -10.96
C ARG A 306 11.17 15.77 -10.48
N ASN A 307 10.09 15.17 -10.01
CA ASN A 307 10.08 13.82 -9.47
C ASN A 307 10.09 12.77 -10.61
N PRO A 308 10.88 11.68 -10.49
CA PRO A 308 10.99 10.65 -11.52
C PRO A 308 9.67 9.91 -11.81
N ASN A 309 8.68 9.99 -10.94
CA ASN A 309 7.37 9.35 -11.13
C ASN A 309 6.48 10.04 -12.18
N ALA A 310 6.91 11.14 -12.79
CA ALA A 310 6.11 11.84 -13.81
C ALA A 310 5.79 10.95 -15.01
N GLU A 311 6.76 10.19 -15.52
CA GLU A 311 6.60 9.27 -16.66
C GLU A 311 5.66 8.09 -16.31
N PRO A 312 5.84 7.36 -15.18
CA PRO A 312 4.87 6.37 -14.74
C PRO A 312 3.44 6.90 -14.56
N LEU A 313 3.29 8.11 -13.99
CA LEU A 313 1.98 8.73 -13.78
C LEU A 313 1.29 9.13 -15.10
N SER A 314 2.05 9.62 -16.09
CA SER A 314 1.55 9.89 -17.45
C SER A 314 0.90 8.65 -18.06
N ARG A 315 1.56 7.49 -17.97
CA ARG A 315 1.02 6.21 -18.45
C ARG A 315 -0.24 5.76 -17.71
N VAL A 316 -0.29 5.98 -16.40
CA VAL A 316 -1.50 5.70 -15.59
C VAL A 316 -2.67 6.58 -16.03
N ILE A 317 -2.45 7.86 -16.34
CA ILE A 317 -3.49 8.77 -16.85
C ILE A 317 -4.04 8.28 -18.19
N LEU A 318 -3.17 7.87 -19.12
CA LEU A 318 -3.59 7.32 -20.42
C LEU A 318 -4.43 6.06 -20.24
N ARG A 319 -3.97 5.09 -19.44
CA ARG A 319 -4.74 3.86 -19.12
C ARG A 319 -6.08 4.16 -18.45
N ALA A 320 -6.13 5.15 -17.56
CA ALA A 320 -7.37 5.58 -16.93
C ALA A 320 -8.37 6.12 -17.96
N LYS A 321 -7.91 6.97 -18.89
CA LYS A 321 -8.75 7.48 -19.99
C LYS A 321 -9.26 6.36 -20.90
N GLN A 322 -8.41 5.40 -21.25
CA GLN A 322 -8.80 4.23 -22.02
C GLN A 322 -9.89 3.43 -21.30
N SER A 323 -9.72 3.15 -20.01
CA SER A 323 -10.69 2.41 -19.20
C SER A 323 -12.02 3.17 -19.07
N ILE A 324 -11.99 4.50 -18.87
CA ILE A 324 -13.20 5.34 -18.87
C ILE A 324 -13.93 5.26 -20.21
N TRP A 325 -13.21 5.34 -21.33
CA TRP A 325 -13.79 5.23 -22.66
C TRP A 325 -14.38 3.82 -22.89
N ALA A 326 -13.64 2.75 -22.56
CA ALA A 326 -14.10 1.38 -22.72
C ALA A 326 -15.37 1.10 -21.91
N ALA A 327 -15.48 1.65 -20.69
CA ALA A 327 -16.68 1.56 -19.88
C ALA A 327 -17.88 2.29 -20.53
N LYS A 328 -17.66 3.49 -21.06
CA LYS A 328 -18.70 4.24 -21.81
C LYS A 328 -19.12 3.51 -23.08
N GLU A 329 -18.17 2.95 -23.82
CA GLU A 329 -18.41 2.25 -25.08
C GLU A 329 -19.18 0.95 -24.84
N THR A 330 -18.81 0.19 -23.80
CA THR A 330 -19.56 -0.99 -23.37
C THR A 330 -21.00 -0.65 -23.01
N ALA A 331 -21.22 0.45 -22.29
CA ALA A 331 -22.56 0.93 -21.94
C ALA A 331 -23.35 1.37 -23.19
N ARG A 332 -22.70 2.05 -24.13
CA ARG A 332 -23.28 2.45 -25.42
C ARG A 332 -23.78 1.24 -26.21
N LEU A 333 -22.93 0.22 -26.39
CA LEU A 333 -23.26 -1.02 -27.08
C LEU A 333 -24.40 -1.77 -26.40
N ARG A 334 -24.39 -1.83 -25.06
CA ARG A 334 -25.47 -2.46 -24.30
C ARG A 334 -26.82 -1.77 -24.55
N ASN A 335 -26.85 -0.44 -24.46
CA ASN A 335 -28.07 0.34 -24.69
C ASN A 335 -28.58 0.20 -26.13
N GLN A 336 -27.68 0.18 -27.12
CA GLN A 336 -28.06 -0.02 -28.52
C GLN A 336 -28.63 -1.41 -28.75
N ASN A 337 -27.99 -2.47 -28.24
CA ASN A 337 -28.48 -3.85 -28.36
C ASN A 337 -29.85 -4.02 -27.69
N GLU A 338 -30.06 -3.39 -26.53
CA GLU A 338 -31.36 -3.39 -25.85
C GLU A 338 -32.42 -2.66 -26.67
N THR A 339 -32.06 -1.54 -27.30
CA THR A 339 -32.96 -0.77 -28.18
C THR A 339 -33.34 -1.56 -29.44
N LEU A 340 -32.35 -2.20 -30.09
CA LEU A 340 -32.57 -3.05 -31.26
C LEU A 340 -33.55 -4.17 -30.93
N LYS A 341 -33.28 -4.91 -29.84
CA LYS A 341 -34.17 -5.99 -29.39
C LYS A 341 -35.60 -5.50 -29.16
N ARG A 342 -35.78 -4.34 -28.52
CA ARG A 342 -37.10 -3.77 -28.28
C ARG A 342 -37.83 -3.41 -29.58
N LEU A 343 -37.12 -2.93 -30.60
CA LEU A 343 -37.70 -2.64 -31.90
C LEU A 343 -38.07 -3.93 -32.66
N GLU A 344 -37.23 -4.96 -32.60
CA GLU A 344 -37.55 -6.28 -33.17
C GLU A 344 -38.80 -6.87 -32.53
N ASP A 345 -38.91 -6.82 -31.20
CA ASP A 345 -40.09 -7.30 -30.45
C ASP A 345 -41.37 -6.53 -30.86
N LEU A 346 -41.28 -5.21 -31.07
CA LEU A 346 -42.41 -4.39 -31.51
C LEU A 346 -42.84 -4.72 -32.95
N LEU A 347 -41.89 -4.85 -33.88
CA LEU A 347 -42.18 -5.22 -35.27
C LEU A 347 -42.79 -6.62 -35.36
N GLN A 348 -42.31 -7.57 -34.56
CA GLN A 348 -42.89 -8.91 -34.48
C GLN A 348 -44.32 -8.86 -33.94
N ALA A 349 -44.59 -8.07 -32.89
CA ALA A 349 -45.93 -7.92 -32.34
C ALA A 349 -46.91 -7.27 -33.34
N ASP A 350 -46.46 -6.28 -34.12
CA ASP A 350 -47.27 -5.66 -35.17
C ASP A 350 -47.59 -6.66 -36.29
N LEU A 351 -46.61 -7.45 -36.73
CA LEU A 351 -46.82 -8.52 -37.72
C LEU A 351 -47.79 -9.58 -37.21
N ASP A 352 -47.62 -10.05 -35.97
CA ASP A 352 -48.52 -11.04 -35.36
C ASP A 352 -49.96 -10.51 -35.27
N LYS A 353 -50.11 -9.20 -35.00
CA LYS A 353 -51.42 -8.54 -35.00
C LYS A 353 -52.03 -8.49 -36.40
N GLU A 354 -51.30 -8.05 -37.42
CA GLU A 354 -51.75 -8.02 -38.82
C GLU A 354 -52.17 -9.43 -39.31
N LEU A 355 -51.38 -10.46 -38.98
CA LEU A 355 -51.71 -11.85 -39.28
C LEU A 355 -52.97 -12.33 -38.53
N SER A 356 -53.16 -11.90 -37.28
CA SER A 356 -54.37 -12.24 -36.51
C SER A 356 -55.64 -11.62 -37.11
N GLU A 357 -55.56 -10.38 -37.58
CA GLU A 357 -56.65 -9.68 -38.25
C GLU A 357 -56.97 -10.35 -39.60
N LEU A 358 -55.95 -10.75 -40.37
CA LEU A 358 -56.12 -11.50 -41.61
C LEU A 358 -56.82 -12.85 -41.38
N ARG A 359 -56.44 -13.58 -40.32
CA ARG A 359 -57.10 -14.84 -39.92
C ARG A 359 -58.55 -14.62 -39.52
N ALA A 360 -58.86 -13.51 -38.83
CA ALA A 360 -60.22 -13.16 -38.46
C ALA A 360 -61.11 -12.87 -39.69
N ARG A 361 -60.57 -12.17 -40.70
CA ARG A 361 -61.28 -11.90 -41.97
C ARG A 361 -61.58 -13.17 -42.77
N LEU A 362 -60.67 -14.15 -42.78
CA LEU A 362 -60.93 -15.47 -43.35
C LEU A 362 -62.06 -16.19 -42.59
N ALA A 363 -62.04 -16.16 -41.26
CA ALA A 363 -63.07 -16.79 -40.44
C ALA A 363 -64.46 -16.14 -40.62
N ALA A 364 -64.51 -14.84 -40.89
CA ALA A 364 -65.73 -14.10 -41.20
C ALA A 364 -66.25 -14.35 -42.63
N GLY A 365 -65.46 -15.00 -43.50
CA GLY A 365 -65.81 -15.30 -44.89
C GLY A 365 -65.64 -14.12 -45.85
N GLU A 366 -64.95 -13.05 -45.44
CA GLU A 366 -64.73 -11.86 -46.27
C GLU A 366 -63.69 -12.09 -47.38
N ILE A 367 -62.80 -13.06 -47.18
CA ILE A 367 -61.73 -13.44 -48.11
C ILE A 367 -61.70 -14.95 -48.31
N GLY A 368 -61.40 -15.38 -49.53
CA GLY A 368 -61.26 -16.79 -49.89
C GLY A 368 -59.91 -17.37 -49.48
N GLN A 369 -59.80 -18.70 -49.49
CA GLN A 369 -58.60 -19.41 -49.00
C GLN A 369 -57.34 -19.21 -49.86
N ILE A 370 -57.51 -18.86 -51.13
CA ILE A 370 -56.40 -18.49 -52.03
C ILE A 370 -55.90 -17.09 -51.68
N GLY A 371 -56.81 -16.10 -51.59
CA GLY A 371 -56.46 -14.73 -51.22
C GLY A 371 -55.81 -14.63 -49.85
N PHE A 372 -56.28 -15.42 -48.87
CA PHE A 372 -55.63 -15.50 -47.56
C PHE A 372 -54.15 -15.93 -47.65
N LYS A 373 -53.81 -16.93 -48.49
CA LYS A 373 -52.43 -17.42 -48.61
C LYS A 373 -51.52 -16.42 -49.31
N GLU A 374 -52.05 -15.67 -50.26
CA GLU A 374 -51.30 -14.61 -50.94
C GLU A 374 -51.02 -13.44 -49.98
N ASP A 375 -52.06 -12.96 -49.28
CA ASP A 375 -51.95 -11.89 -48.28
C ASP A 375 -51.04 -12.30 -47.10
N GLU A 376 -51.15 -13.54 -46.60
CA GLU A 376 -50.31 -14.05 -45.50
C GLU A 376 -48.83 -14.05 -45.91
N LYS A 377 -48.52 -14.48 -47.13
CA LYS A 377 -47.16 -14.45 -47.65
C LYS A 377 -46.65 -13.02 -47.80
N GLU A 378 -47.47 -12.12 -48.32
CA GLU A 378 -47.10 -10.71 -48.49
C GLU A 378 -46.79 -10.03 -47.15
N LEU A 379 -47.60 -10.28 -46.12
CA LEU A 379 -47.37 -9.77 -44.76
C LEU A 379 -46.07 -10.31 -44.15
N LEU A 380 -45.79 -11.61 -44.31
CA LEU A 380 -44.55 -12.22 -43.83
C LEU A 380 -43.32 -11.65 -44.56
N ASP A 381 -43.39 -11.51 -45.89
CA ASP A 381 -42.31 -10.95 -46.70
C ASP A 381 -42.10 -9.44 -46.39
N ASP A 382 -43.15 -8.69 -46.08
CA ASP A 382 -43.05 -7.29 -45.65
C ASP A 382 -42.49 -7.16 -44.23
N GLY A 383 -42.96 -7.98 -43.28
CA GLY A 383 -42.45 -8.01 -41.91
C GLY A 383 -40.96 -8.35 -41.85
N GLN A 384 -40.52 -9.34 -42.63
CA GLN A 384 -39.11 -9.68 -42.77
C GLN A 384 -38.29 -8.52 -43.36
N ARG A 385 -38.80 -7.86 -44.42
CA ARG A 385 -38.15 -6.67 -44.99
C ARG A 385 -38.01 -5.54 -43.98
N ARG A 386 -39.04 -5.26 -43.16
CA ARG A 386 -38.99 -4.24 -42.10
C ARG A 386 -37.93 -4.58 -41.05
N LEU A 387 -37.85 -5.84 -40.62
CA LEU A 387 -36.81 -6.31 -39.69
C LEU A 387 -35.41 -6.15 -40.26
N ASP A 388 -35.20 -6.56 -41.51
CA ASP A 388 -33.89 -6.45 -42.18
C ASP A 388 -33.46 -4.99 -42.31
N VAL A 389 -34.36 -4.07 -42.68
CA VAL A 389 -34.07 -2.64 -42.72
C VAL A 389 -33.64 -2.10 -41.35
N VAL A 390 -34.33 -2.47 -40.27
CA VAL A 390 -33.94 -2.03 -38.91
C VAL A 390 -32.57 -2.59 -38.54
N ARG A 391 -32.32 -3.87 -38.80
CA ARG A 391 -31.01 -4.49 -38.56
C ARG A 391 -29.91 -3.81 -39.35
N ASP A 392 -30.14 -3.50 -40.63
CA ASP A 392 -29.19 -2.82 -41.50
C ASP A 392 -28.91 -1.39 -41.05
N VAL A 393 -29.91 -0.65 -40.56
CA VAL A 393 -29.71 0.70 -39.99
C VAL A 393 -28.84 0.65 -38.74
N PHE A 394 -29.10 -0.30 -37.83
CA PHE A 394 -28.28 -0.49 -36.63
C PHE A 394 -26.88 -1.01 -36.99
N ALA A 395 -26.77 -1.92 -37.95
CA ALA A 395 -25.49 -2.44 -38.45
C ALA A 395 -24.67 -1.35 -39.15
N SER A 396 -25.30 -0.46 -39.90
CA SER A 396 -24.64 0.69 -40.54
C SER A 396 -24.15 1.70 -39.50
N SER A 397 -24.94 1.93 -38.44
CA SER A 397 -24.49 2.70 -37.27
C SER A 397 -23.33 2.05 -36.51
N MET A 398 -23.10 0.74 -36.69
CA MET A 398 -21.99 -0.02 -36.08
C MET A 398 -20.79 -0.16 -37.03
N GLY A 399 -21.03 -0.22 -38.35
CA GLY A 399 -20.10 -0.70 -39.37
C GLY A 399 -19.17 0.37 -39.92
N GLU A 400 -19.56 1.65 -39.95
CA GLU A 400 -18.66 2.70 -40.44
C GLU A 400 -17.55 3.09 -39.45
N GLU A 401 -17.70 2.81 -38.16
CA GLU A 401 -16.67 3.05 -37.14
C GLU A 401 -15.87 1.78 -36.77
N SER A 402 -16.46 0.58 -36.89
CA SER A 402 -15.76 -0.67 -36.56
C SER A 402 -14.86 -1.22 -37.68
N MET A 403 -15.10 -0.83 -38.96
CA MET A 403 -14.27 -1.20 -40.11
C MET A 403 -13.27 -0.11 -40.56
N LYS A 404 -13.31 1.10 -40.00
CA LYS A 404 -12.26 2.08 -40.27
C LYS A 404 -10.97 1.58 -39.66
N GLU A 405 -9.92 1.56 -40.48
CA GLU A 405 -8.56 1.28 -40.01
C GLU A 405 -8.26 2.19 -38.82
N ARG A 406 -7.85 1.58 -37.71
CA ARG A 406 -7.53 2.29 -36.46
C ARG A 406 -6.23 3.06 -36.65
N VAL A 407 -6.34 4.26 -37.21
CA VAL A 407 -5.20 5.14 -37.46
C VAL A 407 -5.25 6.32 -36.50
N VAL A 408 -4.20 6.49 -35.73
CA VAL A 408 -3.98 7.74 -34.98
C VAL A 408 -3.31 8.73 -35.93
N PRO A 409 -3.83 9.96 -36.07
CA PRO A 409 -3.18 10.97 -36.89
C PRO A 409 -1.74 11.27 -36.44
N ASP A 410 -0.79 11.26 -37.38
CA ASP A 410 0.65 11.46 -37.13
C ASP A 410 0.97 12.68 -36.24
N TYR A 411 0.19 13.75 -36.35
CA TYR A 411 0.41 14.98 -35.57
C TYR A 411 0.06 14.85 -34.08
N LEU A 412 -0.64 13.78 -33.66
CA LEU A 412 -0.97 13.50 -32.26
C LEU A 412 0.07 12.57 -31.58
N ILE A 413 0.96 11.95 -32.38
CA ILE A 413 1.92 10.94 -31.93
C ILE A 413 3.22 11.61 -31.53
N ASP A 414 3.74 11.24 -30.36
CA ASP A 414 5.06 11.69 -29.92
C ASP A 414 6.15 11.01 -30.75
N SER A 415 7.07 11.78 -31.32
CA SER A 415 8.17 11.22 -32.13
C SER A 415 9.24 10.48 -31.30
N ILE A 416 9.18 10.55 -29.97
CA ILE A 416 10.09 9.83 -29.07
C ILE A 416 9.46 8.53 -28.58
N THR A 417 8.25 8.59 -28.01
CA THR A 417 7.59 7.39 -27.47
C THR A 417 6.81 6.60 -28.50
N PHE A 418 6.46 7.19 -29.65
CA PHE A 418 5.51 6.65 -30.63
C PHE A 418 4.11 6.39 -30.07
N GLU A 419 3.79 6.97 -28.92
CA GLU A 419 2.47 6.91 -28.29
C GLU A 419 1.74 8.26 -28.48
N ILE A 420 0.42 8.26 -28.32
CA ILE A 420 -0.37 9.50 -28.33
C ILE A 420 0.02 10.43 -27.18
N MET A 421 0.24 11.72 -27.49
CA MET A 421 0.59 12.72 -26.48
C MET A 421 -0.60 13.05 -25.58
N HIS A 422 -0.39 13.14 -24.27
CA HIS A 422 -1.40 13.63 -23.31
C HIS A 422 -1.05 15.02 -22.74
N ASP A 423 0.25 15.38 -22.72
CA ASP A 423 0.73 16.68 -22.27
C ASP A 423 1.80 17.24 -23.23
N PRO A 424 1.41 17.58 -24.47
CA PRO A 424 2.35 18.02 -25.49
C PRO A 424 3.02 19.37 -25.17
N VAL A 425 4.31 19.44 -25.46
CA VAL A 425 5.12 20.66 -25.43
C VAL A 425 5.78 20.88 -26.78
N VAL A 426 5.85 22.14 -27.21
CA VAL A 426 6.49 22.55 -28.44
C VAL A 426 7.91 23.07 -28.17
N THR A 427 8.86 22.67 -29.02
CA THR A 427 10.23 23.18 -29.03
C THR A 427 10.33 24.44 -29.91
N PRO A 428 11.42 25.23 -29.84
CA PRO A 428 11.61 26.41 -30.70
C PRO A 428 11.60 26.13 -32.20
N SER A 429 11.90 24.89 -32.61
CA SER A 429 11.83 24.45 -34.01
C SER A 429 10.40 24.26 -34.52
N GLY A 430 9.41 24.25 -33.62
CA GLY A 430 7.99 24.06 -33.93
C GLY A 430 7.51 22.61 -33.81
N HIS A 431 8.39 21.66 -33.51
CA HIS A 431 8.01 20.26 -33.26
C HIS A 431 7.42 20.09 -31.86
N SER A 432 6.40 19.23 -31.73
CA SER A 432 5.76 18.92 -30.46
C SER A 432 6.11 17.51 -29.99
N PHE A 433 6.32 17.37 -28.68
CA PHE A 433 6.66 16.11 -28.03
C PHE A 433 5.87 15.94 -26.74
N GLU A 434 5.77 14.72 -26.24
CA GLU A 434 5.26 14.46 -24.89
C GLU A 434 6.22 15.08 -23.85
N ARG A 435 5.69 15.82 -22.86
CA ARG A 435 6.52 16.54 -21.89
C ARG A 435 7.51 15.64 -21.17
N THR A 436 7.05 14.47 -20.71
CA THR A 436 7.94 13.57 -19.96
C THR A 436 9.05 12.99 -20.82
N SER A 437 8.77 12.69 -22.10
CA SER A 437 9.76 12.09 -23.01
C SER A 437 10.84 13.10 -23.39
N ILE A 438 10.45 14.34 -23.74
CA ILE A 438 11.41 15.38 -24.10
C ILE A 438 12.25 15.84 -22.91
N LEU A 439 11.66 15.95 -21.70
CA LEU A 439 12.43 16.31 -20.51
C LEU A 439 13.51 15.26 -20.19
N LYS A 440 13.19 13.97 -20.38
CA LYS A 440 14.14 12.87 -20.22
C LYS A 440 15.23 12.89 -21.28
N HIS A 441 14.89 13.16 -22.55
CA HIS A 441 15.88 13.36 -23.61
C HIS A 441 16.85 14.49 -23.26
N MET A 442 16.34 15.64 -22.82
CA MET A 442 17.14 16.83 -22.49
C MET A 442 18.07 16.65 -21.29
N GLN A 443 17.78 15.70 -20.38
CA GLN A 443 18.70 15.34 -19.30
C GLN A 443 19.97 14.67 -19.82
N HIS A 444 19.89 13.96 -20.94
CA HIS A 444 21.03 13.27 -21.55
C HIS A 444 21.67 14.10 -22.67
N SER A 445 20.87 14.80 -23.47
CA SER A 445 21.32 15.54 -24.64
C SER A 445 20.52 16.84 -24.77
N PRO A 446 21.11 18.02 -24.50
CA PRO A 446 20.42 19.32 -24.51
C PRO A 446 20.26 19.87 -25.94
N ILE A 447 19.67 19.07 -26.82
CA ILE A 447 19.43 19.39 -28.23
C ILE A 447 18.00 19.01 -28.61
N ASP A 448 17.46 19.63 -29.64
CA ASP A 448 16.23 19.21 -30.29
C ASP A 448 16.41 17.82 -30.93
N PRO A 449 15.54 16.82 -30.64
CA PRO A 449 15.66 15.48 -31.18
C PRO A 449 15.65 15.40 -32.71
N ILE A 450 14.99 16.35 -33.37
CA ILE A 450 14.80 16.37 -34.83
C ILE A 450 15.84 17.27 -35.48
N THR A 451 15.91 18.54 -35.09
CA THR A 451 16.79 19.53 -35.76
C THR A 451 18.21 19.54 -35.22
N ARG A 452 18.47 18.87 -34.09
CA ARG A 452 19.75 18.86 -33.36
C ARG A 452 20.24 20.23 -32.92
N THR A 453 19.36 21.24 -32.93
CA THR A 453 19.69 22.59 -32.45
C THR A 453 19.77 22.58 -30.92
N PRO A 454 20.79 23.21 -30.31
CA PRO A 454 20.86 23.34 -28.86
C PRO A 454 19.62 24.03 -28.27
N MET A 455 19.07 23.48 -27.19
CA MET A 455 17.94 24.07 -26.49
C MET A 455 17.95 23.74 -24.99
N THR A 456 17.25 24.56 -24.22
CA THR A 456 17.14 24.47 -22.76
C THR A 456 15.70 24.13 -22.34
N ILE A 457 15.53 23.61 -21.12
CA ILE A 457 14.20 23.25 -20.61
C ILE A 457 13.28 24.47 -20.57
N SER A 458 13.83 25.67 -20.38
CA SER A 458 13.12 26.95 -20.42
C SER A 458 12.62 27.33 -21.81
N ASP A 459 13.06 26.68 -22.87
CA ASP A 459 12.62 26.95 -24.24
C ASP A 459 11.36 26.16 -24.60
N LEU A 460 11.04 25.10 -23.85
CA LEU A 460 9.81 24.32 -24.04
C LEU A 460 8.58 25.14 -23.68
N ARG A 461 7.56 25.10 -24.53
CA ARG A 461 6.28 25.79 -24.33
C ARG A 461 5.12 24.78 -24.33
N PRO A 462 4.19 24.81 -23.36
CA PRO A 462 3.00 23.97 -23.43
C PRO A 462 2.20 24.22 -24.72
N ASN A 463 1.85 23.16 -25.45
CA ASN A 463 1.02 23.28 -26.65
C ASN A 463 -0.45 23.00 -26.30
N PHE A 464 -1.15 24.02 -25.80
CA PHE A 464 -2.53 23.87 -25.33
C PHE A 464 -3.52 23.45 -26.44
N ALA A 465 -3.31 23.93 -27.67
CA ALA A 465 -4.16 23.58 -28.81
C ALA A 465 -4.02 22.09 -29.16
N LEU A 466 -2.77 21.60 -29.25
CA LEU A 466 -2.53 20.18 -29.49
C LEU A 466 -3.01 19.31 -28.32
N LYS A 467 -2.86 19.78 -27.09
CA LYS A 467 -3.39 19.08 -25.90
C LYS A 467 -4.91 18.94 -25.95
N ALA A 468 -5.64 19.97 -26.38
CA ALA A 468 -7.07 19.89 -26.60
C ALA A 468 -7.41 18.88 -27.70
N ALA A 469 -6.71 18.93 -28.83
CA ALA A 469 -6.89 17.98 -29.92
C ALA A 469 -6.64 16.51 -29.50
N CYS A 470 -5.58 16.23 -28.74
CA CYS A 470 -5.32 14.91 -28.18
C CYS A 470 -6.43 14.45 -27.22
N ASN A 471 -6.91 15.34 -26.35
CA ASN A 471 -7.97 15.02 -25.40
C ASN A 471 -9.30 14.72 -26.10
N ASP A 472 -9.67 15.53 -27.09
CA ASP A 472 -10.88 15.34 -27.88
C ASP A 472 -10.81 14.03 -28.68
N PHE A 473 -9.66 13.75 -29.28
CA PHE A 473 -9.43 12.49 -29.99
C PHE A 473 -9.53 11.29 -29.05
N LEU A 474 -8.87 11.31 -27.88
CA LEU A 474 -8.94 10.23 -26.88
C LEU A 474 -10.34 10.05 -26.27
N ALA A 475 -11.12 11.12 -26.17
CA ALA A 475 -12.49 11.04 -25.67
C ALA A 475 -13.41 10.29 -26.65
N GLN A 476 -13.12 10.35 -27.95
CA GLN A 476 -13.84 9.64 -29.00
C GLN A 476 -13.22 8.28 -29.32
N ASN A 477 -11.91 8.16 -29.19
CA ASN A 477 -11.09 7.03 -29.61
C ASN A 477 -10.19 6.55 -28.46
N GLY A 478 -10.76 6.11 -27.35
CA GLY A 478 -9.97 5.66 -26.20
C GLY A 478 -9.06 4.46 -26.49
N TRP A 479 -9.35 3.69 -27.55
CA TRP A 479 -8.49 2.61 -28.05
C TRP A 479 -7.11 3.11 -28.51
N ALA A 480 -6.96 4.39 -28.85
CA ALA A 480 -5.72 4.98 -29.33
C ALA A 480 -4.59 5.06 -28.29
N VAL A 481 -4.90 4.76 -27.02
CA VAL A 481 -3.90 4.67 -25.95
C VAL A 481 -2.90 3.54 -26.19
N ASP A 482 -3.33 2.45 -26.84
CA ASP A 482 -2.48 1.28 -27.15
C ASP A 482 -2.05 1.26 -28.64
N TRP A 483 -2.06 2.42 -29.32
CA TRP A 483 -1.73 2.50 -30.75
C TRP A 483 -0.29 2.10 -31.06
#